data_AF-A0A9P8ZRS8-F1
#
_entry.id   AF-A0A9P8ZRS8-F1
#
_cell.length_a   1.000
_cell.length_b   1.000
_cell.length_c   1.000
_cell.angle_alpha   90.00
_cell.angle_beta   90.00
_cell.angle_gamma   90.00
#
_symmetry.space_group_name_H-M   'P 1'
#
loop_
_entity.id
_entity.type
_entity.pdbx_description
1 polymer ?
#
loop_
_entity_poly.entity_id
_entity_poly.type
_entity_poly.pdbx_seq_one_letter_code
_entity_poly.pdbx_strand_id
1 'polypeptide(L)'
;MPLGDMITIAQFAFCEEHGLEFCTRCFCDYRMMNNVLVEEYVEQYSDEDMRIEALEALGDDRPSLSILRVGEPSKAVNSKGVRIYRCFQHRTRDCNVCFAFVRYLLEHVGMYQDLDDQASAKKRR
;
A
#
# COMPACT_ATOMS: atom_id res chain seq x y z
N MET A 1 22.03 3.52 -17.81
CA MET A 1 21.77 3.55 -16.36
C MET A 1 20.97 2.29 -16.05
N PRO A 2 21.33 1.48 -15.05
CA PRO A 2 20.48 0.37 -14.65
C PRO A 2 19.13 0.95 -14.20
N LEU A 3 18.04 0.42 -14.73
CA LEU A 3 16.70 0.66 -14.18
C LEU A 3 16.78 0.26 -12.70
N GLY A 4 16.40 1.15 -11.77
CA GLY A 4 16.46 0.83 -10.35
C GLY A 4 15.68 -0.45 -10.06
N ASP A 5 16.29 -1.37 -9.29
CA ASP A 5 15.65 -2.62 -8.91
C ASP A 5 14.38 -2.35 -8.08
N MET A 6 13.39 -3.23 -8.23
CA MET A 6 12.08 -3.15 -7.61
C MET A 6 11.94 -4.17 -6.49
N ILE A 7 11.34 -3.75 -5.38
CA ILE A 7 10.89 -4.63 -4.29
C ILE A 7 9.37 -4.61 -4.19
N THR A 8 8.80 -5.74 -3.77
CA THR A 8 7.36 -5.88 -3.56
C THR A 8 7.08 -6.18 -2.10
N ILE A 9 6.18 -5.42 -1.47
CA ILE A 9 5.85 -5.51 -0.05
C ILE A 9 4.35 -5.36 0.11
N ALA A 10 3.71 -6.38 0.70
CA ALA A 10 2.25 -6.48 0.72
C ALA A 10 1.63 -6.26 -0.68
N GLN A 11 2.26 -6.79 -1.72
CA GLN A 11 1.91 -6.65 -3.15
C GLN A 11 2.21 -5.27 -3.77
N PHE A 12 2.49 -4.24 -2.98
CA PHE A 12 2.90 -2.92 -3.48
C PHE A 12 4.36 -2.90 -3.90
N ALA A 13 4.65 -2.22 -5.00
CA ALA A 13 5.99 -2.05 -5.54
C ALA A 13 6.65 -0.75 -5.09
N PHE A 14 7.93 -0.84 -4.79
CA PHE A 14 8.78 0.28 -4.39
C PHE A 14 10.16 0.16 -5.01
N CYS A 15 10.87 1.29 -5.09
CA CYS A 15 12.30 1.32 -5.36
C CYS A 15 13.06 0.55 -4.27
N GLU A 16 13.92 -0.40 -4.66
CA GLU A 16 14.68 -1.22 -3.70
C GLU A 16 15.58 -0.37 -2.78
N GLU A 17 16.25 0.62 -3.36
CA GLU A 17 17.25 1.42 -2.65
C GLU A 17 16.62 2.47 -1.74
N HIS A 18 15.54 3.11 -2.19
CA HIS A 18 14.97 4.29 -1.54
C HIS A 18 13.61 4.03 -0.89
N GLY A 19 12.97 2.88 -1.15
CA GLY A 19 11.68 2.54 -0.59
C GLY A 19 10.56 3.53 -0.97
N LEU A 20 10.71 4.21 -2.11
CA LEU A 20 9.73 5.15 -2.65
C LEU A 20 9.00 4.49 -3.82
N GLU A 21 7.69 4.69 -3.87
CA GLU A 21 6.87 4.28 -5.02
C GLU A 21 7.19 5.15 -6.25
N PHE A 22 7.30 6.47 -6.07
CA PHE A 22 7.86 7.38 -7.05
C PHE A 22 9.24 7.86 -6.58
N CYS A 23 10.29 7.40 -7.25
CA CYS A 23 11.67 7.70 -6.87
C CYS A 23 12.35 8.59 -7.92
N THR A 24 12.53 9.86 -7.59
CA THR A 24 13.23 10.83 -8.46
C THR A 24 14.74 10.59 -8.55
N ARG A 25 15.32 9.78 -7.65
CA ARG A 25 16.76 9.45 -7.67
C ARG A 25 17.08 8.30 -8.62
N CYS A 26 16.24 7.27 -8.63
CA CYS A 26 16.38 6.11 -9.50
C CYS A 26 15.56 6.26 -10.79
N PHE A 27 14.78 7.33 -10.92
CA PHE A 27 13.88 7.62 -12.04
C PHE A 27 12.89 6.48 -12.32
N CYS A 28 12.40 5.84 -11.26
CA CYS A 28 11.36 4.82 -11.34
C CYS A 28 10.04 5.31 -10.75
N ASP A 29 8.94 4.88 -11.39
CA ASP A 29 7.59 5.23 -11.01
C ASP A 29 6.72 3.98 -11.00
N TYR A 30 6.38 3.52 -9.80
CA TYR A 30 5.54 2.35 -9.58
C TYR A 30 4.10 2.73 -9.23
N ARG A 31 3.72 4.01 -9.29
CA ARG A 31 2.38 4.49 -8.92
C ARG A 31 1.29 3.82 -9.75
N MET A 32 1.50 3.65 -11.06
CA MET A 32 0.53 2.99 -11.95
C MET A 32 0.19 1.57 -11.49
N MET A 33 1.21 0.74 -11.20
CA MET A 33 0.99 -0.64 -10.75
C MET A 33 0.32 -0.69 -9.38
N ASN A 34 0.71 0.21 -8.48
CA ASN A 34 0.09 0.27 -7.16
C ASN A 34 -1.35 0.83 -7.22
N ASN A 35 -1.66 1.72 -8.17
CA ASN A 35 -3.02 2.21 -8.39
C ASN A 35 -3.97 1.07 -8.75
N VAL A 36 -3.54 0.15 -9.62
CA VAL A 36 -4.34 -1.04 -9.97
C VAL A 36 -4.71 -1.83 -8.72
N LEU A 37 -3.76 -2.07 -7.80
CA LEU A 37 -4.03 -2.78 -6.55
C LEU A 37 -4.97 -2.01 -5.60
N VAL A 38 -4.90 -0.68 -5.63
CA VAL A 38 -5.79 0.18 -4.84
C VAL A 38 -7.21 0.13 -5.42
N GLU A 39 -7.35 0.25 -6.74
CA GLU A 39 -8.62 0.14 -7.45
C GLU A 39 -9.27 -1.22 -7.19
N GLU A 40 -8.53 -2.32 -7.35
CA GLU A 40 -9.01 -3.68 -7.05
C GLU A 40 -9.48 -3.86 -5.59
N TYR A 41 -8.87 -3.15 -4.63
CA TYR A 41 -9.32 -3.16 -3.24
C TYR A 41 -10.60 -2.35 -3.05
N VAL A 42 -10.67 -1.14 -3.62
CA VAL A 42 -11.83 -0.26 -3.50
C VAL A 42 -13.05 -0.85 -4.22
N GLU A 43 -12.86 -1.57 -5.32
CA GLU A 43 -13.93 -2.29 -6.02
C GLU A 43 -14.64 -3.35 -5.16
N GLN A 44 -14.00 -3.82 -4.08
CA GLN A 44 -14.59 -4.78 -3.14
C GLN A 44 -15.54 -4.13 -2.13
N TYR A 45 -15.67 -2.79 -2.13
CA TYR A 45 -16.61 -2.08 -1.27
C TYR A 45 -18.05 -2.45 -1.67
N SER A 46 -18.85 -2.86 -0.67
CA SER A 46 -20.26 -3.22 -0.87
C SER A 46 -21.17 -2.00 -1.06
N ASP A 47 -20.73 -0.83 -0.60
CA ASP A 47 -21.41 0.44 -0.78
C ASP A 47 -20.89 1.10 -2.07
N GLU A 48 -21.80 1.29 -3.04
CA GLU A 48 -21.48 1.85 -4.35
C GLU A 48 -21.10 3.33 -4.30
N ASP A 49 -21.77 4.12 -3.45
CA ASP A 49 -21.49 5.56 -3.31
C ASP A 49 -20.10 5.74 -2.71
N MET A 50 -19.77 4.96 -1.69
CA MET A 50 -18.44 4.97 -1.08
C MET A 50 -17.35 4.53 -2.06
N ARG A 51 -17.60 3.49 -2.87
CA ARG A 51 -16.66 3.04 -3.89
C ARG A 51 -16.34 4.16 -4.87
N ILE A 52 -17.36 4.87 -5.35
CA ILE A 52 -17.19 5.99 -6.29
C ILE A 52 -16.38 7.11 -5.62
N GLU A 53 -16.78 7.52 -4.41
CA GLU A 53 -16.11 8.60 -3.68
C GLU A 53 -14.64 8.26 -3.39
N ALA A 54 -14.34 7.02 -3.01
CA ALA A 54 -12.98 6.55 -2.77
C ALA A 54 -12.13 6.53 -4.05
N LEU A 55 -12.68 6.08 -5.19
CA LEU A 55 -11.97 6.11 -6.48
C LEU A 55 -11.71 7.54 -6.95
N GLU A 56 -12.67 8.45 -6.80
CA GLU A 56 -12.49 9.87 -7.12
C GLU A 56 -11.43 10.52 -6.24
N ALA A 57 -11.45 10.24 -4.94
CA ALA A 57 -10.50 10.78 -3.98
C ALA A 57 -9.07 10.22 -4.17
N LEU A 58 -8.95 8.96 -4.61
CA LEU A 58 -7.68 8.26 -4.82
C LEU A 58 -7.14 8.35 -6.24
N GLY A 59 -7.72 9.20 -7.08
CA GLY A 59 -7.29 9.44 -8.46
C GLY A 59 -5.85 9.98 -8.59
N ASP A 60 -5.59 10.72 -9.66
CA ASP A 60 -4.22 11.09 -10.05
C ASP A 60 -3.44 11.91 -9.01
N ASP A 61 -4.13 12.59 -8.10
CA ASP A 61 -3.56 13.47 -7.08
C ASP A 61 -3.23 12.77 -5.75
N ARG A 62 -3.41 11.45 -5.64
CA ARG A 62 -3.10 10.74 -4.38
C ARG A 62 -1.63 10.90 -3.98
N PRO A 63 -1.30 10.94 -2.68
CA PRO A 63 0.09 10.99 -2.25
C PRO A 63 0.84 9.72 -2.67
N SER A 64 2.11 9.89 -3.05
CA SER A 64 2.99 8.74 -3.30
C SER A 64 3.36 8.05 -1.99
N LEU A 65 3.40 6.71 -2.05
CA LEU A 65 3.73 5.87 -0.92
C LEU A 65 5.25 5.80 -0.67
N SER A 66 5.61 5.66 0.61
CA SER A 66 6.99 5.39 1.03
C SER A 66 6.98 4.36 2.13
N ILE A 67 7.68 3.24 1.93
CA ILE A 67 7.76 2.21 2.96
C ILE A 67 8.62 2.67 4.15
N LEU A 68 9.52 3.63 3.95
CA LEU A 68 10.36 4.17 5.02
C LEU A 68 9.56 4.89 6.11
N ARG A 69 8.28 5.20 5.87
CA ARG A 69 7.37 5.73 6.91
C ARG A 69 6.92 4.68 7.92
N VAL A 70 6.92 3.40 7.53
CA VAL A 70 6.27 2.32 8.30
C VAL A 70 7.19 1.13 8.58
N GLY A 71 8.33 1.04 7.90
CA GLY A 71 9.31 0.00 8.13
C GLY A 71 10.72 0.34 7.68
N GLU A 72 11.62 -0.60 7.97
CA GLU A 72 13.04 -0.54 7.66
C GLU A 72 13.50 -1.81 6.93
N PRO A 73 14.55 -1.71 6.11
CA PRO A 73 15.19 -2.88 5.54
C PRO A 73 15.80 -3.76 6.63
N SER A 74 15.54 -5.06 6.55
CA SER A 74 16.23 -6.09 7.32
C SER A 74 17.58 -6.43 6.69
N LYS A 75 18.50 -6.95 7.50
CA LYS A 75 19.74 -7.59 7.00
C LYS A 75 19.46 -8.93 6.29
N ALA A 76 18.25 -9.45 6.37
CA ALA A 76 17.86 -10.71 5.76
C ALA A 76 17.25 -10.49 4.36
N VAL A 77 17.52 -11.45 3.47
CA VAL A 77 16.87 -11.58 2.16
C VAL A 77 15.95 -12.80 2.14
N ASN A 78 14.96 -12.81 1.25
CA ASN A 78 14.11 -13.97 1.03
C ASN A 78 14.80 -15.02 0.14
N SER A 79 14.12 -16.13 -0.16
CA SER A 79 14.64 -17.22 -1.00
C SER A 79 14.98 -16.80 -2.44
N LYS A 80 14.52 -15.63 -2.89
CA LYS A 80 14.82 -15.05 -4.20
C LYS A 80 15.91 -13.98 -4.14
N GLY A 81 16.54 -13.78 -2.98
CA GLY A 81 17.58 -12.76 -2.79
C GLY A 81 17.03 -11.34 -2.59
N VAL A 82 15.71 -11.16 -2.47
CA VAL A 82 15.09 -9.84 -2.31
C VAL A 82 15.11 -9.41 -0.85
N ARG A 83 15.43 -8.14 -0.61
CA ARG A 83 15.52 -7.54 0.73
C ARG A 83 14.17 -7.61 1.46
N ILE A 84 14.18 -8.15 2.67
CA ILE A 84 12.99 -8.23 3.53
C ILE A 84 12.85 -6.93 4.31
N TYR A 85 11.63 -6.42 4.45
CA TYR A 85 11.34 -5.27 5.31
C TYR A 85 10.67 -5.68 6.61
N ARG A 86 10.97 -4.95 7.68
CA ARG A 86 10.32 -5.09 8.99
C ARG A 86 9.60 -3.81 9.32
N CYS A 87 8.37 -3.93 9.80
CA CYS A 87 7.66 -2.77 10.32
C CYS A 87 8.33 -2.25 11.60
N PHE A 88 8.22 -0.94 11.86
CA PHE A 88 8.79 -0.35 13.08
C PHE A 88 8.07 -0.81 14.35
N GLN A 89 6.75 -0.95 14.28
CA GLN A 89 5.89 -1.19 15.44
C GLN A 89 5.98 -2.63 15.95
N HIS A 90 5.75 -3.62 15.09
CA HIS A 90 5.72 -5.03 15.49
C HIS A 90 7.06 -5.75 15.28
N ARG A 91 8.03 -5.11 14.61
CA ARG A 91 9.32 -5.71 14.18
C ARG A 91 9.15 -7.01 13.39
N THR A 92 7.94 -7.28 12.90
CA THR A 92 7.59 -8.44 12.10
C THR A 92 7.90 -8.17 10.64
N ARG A 93 8.34 -9.21 9.94
CA ARG A 93 8.51 -9.22 8.48
C ARG A 93 7.13 -9.20 7.85
N ASP A 94 6.96 -8.45 6.76
CA ASP A 94 5.72 -8.42 5.97
C ASP A 94 4.47 -8.24 6.84
N CYS A 95 4.51 -7.24 7.73
CA CYS A 95 3.43 -7.03 8.68
C CYS A 95 2.16 -6.56 7.97
N ASN A 96 1.14 -7.42 7.92
CA ASN A 96 -0.15 -7.13 7.27
C ASN A 96 -0.87 -5.91 7.86
N VAL A 97 -0.59 -5.55 9.12
CA VAL A 97 -1.18 -4.38 9.77
C VAL A 97 -0.44 -3.11 9.38
N CYS A 98 0.89 -3.10 9.51
CA CYS A 98 1.68 -1.89 9.27
C CYS A 98 1.92 -1.62 7.78
N PHE A 99 1.82 -2.64 6.92
CA PHE A 99 1.93 -2.52 5.46
C PHE A 99 0.55 -2.52 4.77
N ALA A 100 -0.49 -2.10 5.49
CA ALA A 100 -1.82 -1.86 4.93
C ALA A 100 -1.85 -0.53 4.14
N PHE A 101 -1.16 -0.49 2.99
CA PHE A 101 -0.96 0.75 2.24
C PHE A 101 -2.27 1.37 1.73
N VAL A 102 -3.23 0.55 1.30
CA VAL A 102 -4.54 1.04 0.85
C VAL A 102 -5.25 1.80 1.97
N ARG A 103 -5.22 1.26 3.20
CA ARG A 103 -5.76 1.93 4.39
C ARG A 103 -5.14 3.31 4.58
N TYR A 104 -3.82 3.45 4.50
CA TYR A 104 -3.18 4.76 4.66
C TYR A 104 -3.59 5.77 3.60
N LEU A 105 -3.78 5.32 2.35
CA LEU A 105 -4.26 6.18 1.28
C LEU A 105 -5.69 6.66 1.56
N LEU A 106 -6.59 5.73 1.93
CA LEU A 106 -7.97 6.04 2.30
C LEU A 106 -8.09 6.94 3.53
N GLU A 107 -7.28 6.70 4.57
CA GLU A 107 -7.18 7.57 5.75
C GLU A 107 -6.69 8.97 5.36
N HIS A 108 -5.75 9.09 4.42
CA HIS A 108 -5.23 10.37 3.97
C HIS A 108 -6.29 11.23 3.26
N VAL A 109 -7.19 10.59 2.52
CA VAL A 109 -8.31 11.27 1.85
C VAL A 109 -9.56 11.37 2.73
N GLY A 110 -9.48 10.97 4.01
CA GLY A 110 -10.58 11.07 4.98
C GLY A 110 -11.72 10.07 4.78
N MET A 111 -11.49 9.00 4.01
CA MET A 111 -12.52 8.05 3.57
C MET A 111 -12.45 6.67 4.25
N TYR A 112 -11.56 6.46 5.22
CA TYR A 112 -11.39 5.12 5.79
C TYR A 112 -12.63 4.63 6.57
N GLN A 113 -13.22 3.54 6.09
CA GLN A 113 -14.08 2.65 6.86
C GLN A 113 -13.53 1.23 6.80
N ASP A 114 -13.51 0.52 7.93
CA ASP A 114 -13.14 -0.89 7.97
C ASP A 114 -14.19 -1.69 7.19
N LEU A 115 -13.75 -2.49 6.21
CA LEU A 115 -14.61 -3.42 5.45
C LEU A 115 -15.41 -4.38 6.38
N ASP A 116 -14.90 -4.62 7.58
CA ASP A 116 -15.51 -5.51 8.59
C ASP A 116 -16.71 -4.90 9.34
N ASP A 117 -16.92 -3.59 9.29
CA ASP A 117 -18.06 -2.96 10.00
C ASP A 117 -19.42 -3.32 9.36
N GLN A 118 -19.44 -3.69 8.08
CA GLN A 118 -20.66 -4.14 7.41
C GLN A 118 -21.09 -5.57 7.77
N ALA A 119 -20.19 -6.40 8.34
CA ALA A 119 -20.55 -7.74 8.82
C ALA A 119 -21.34 -7.69 10.14
N SER A 120 -21.14 -6.65 10.96
CA SER A 120 -21.78 -6.51 12.27
C SER A 120 -23.23 -6.00 12.19
N ALA A 121 -23.60 -5.29 11.11
CA ALA A 121 -24.96 -4.79 10.91
C ALA A 121 -25.97 -5.89 10.52
N LYS A 122 -25.52 -7.00 9.91
CA LYS A 122 -26.39 -8.11 9.47
C LYS A 122 -26.83 -9.08 10.59
N LYS A 123 -26.30 -8.95 11.81
CA LYS A 123 -26.60 -9.83 12.95
C LYS A 123 -27.67 -9.32 13.93
N ARG A 124 -28.34 -8.20 13.62
CA ARG A 124 -29.37 -7.58 14.48
C ARG A 124 -30.76 -7.47 13.83
N ARG A 125 -31.14 -8.44 12.99
CA ARG A 125 -32.52 -8.62 12.55
C ARG A 125 -33.00 -10.03 12.82
#